data_AF-A0A6H1Z6P1-F1
#
_entry.id   AF-A0A6H1Z6P1-F1
#
_cell.length_a   1.000
_cell.length_b   1.000
_cell.length_c   1.000
_cell.angle_alpha   90.00
_cell.angle_beta   90.00
_cell.angle_gamma   90.00
#
_symmetry.space_group_name_H-M   'P 1'
#
loop_
_entity.id
_entity.type
_entity.pdbx_description
1 polymer ?
#
loop_
_entity_poly.entity_id
_entity_poly.type
_entity_poly.pdbx_seq_one_letter_code
_entity_poly.pdbx_strand_id
1 'polypeptide(L)'
;MAGTFGIGIKTVQRGSLTMDANPDTVTITAVVLAKSFLLVNWSAGASTNIVGTPPRAVLTNTTTITLSSIVTDASLVAWQVVEFY
;
A
#
# COMPACT_ATOMS: atom_id res chain seq x y z
N MET A 1 32.24 -15.14 3.04
CA MET A 1 31.95 -14.02 2.11
C MET A 1 30.84 -13.20 2.75
N ALA A 2 31.18 -12.11 3.44
CA ALA A 2 30.19 -11.27 4.12
C ALA A 2 29.70 -10.22 3.13
N GLY A 3 28.47 -10.38 2.64
CA GLY A 3 27.83 -9.37 1.80
C GLY A 3 27.61 -8.10 2.63
N THR A 4 28.24 -7.01 2.21
CA THR A 4 27.94 -5.69 2.75
C THR A 4 26.55 -5.31 2.25
N PHE A 5 25.55 -5.25 3.14
CA PHE A 5 24.25 -4.64 2.83
C PHE A 5 24.45 -3.12 2.76
N GLY A 6 25.00 -2.63 1.65
CA GLY A 6 24.93 -1.22 1.32
C GLY A 6 23.46 -0.82 1.28
N ILE A 7 23.09 0.21 2.04
CA ILE A 7 21.76 0.82 2.17
C ILE A 7 21.07 0.94 0.80
N GLY A 8 20.36 -0.12 0.40
CA GLY A 8 19.81 -0.29 -0.95
C GLY A 8 18.49 0.46 -1.17
N ILE A 9 17.98 1.13 -0.14
CA ILE A 9 16.72 1.85 -0.17
C ILE A 9 16.97 3.27 -0.68
N LYS A 10 16.27 3.64 -1.76
CA LYS A 10 16.27 4.97 -2.35
C LYS A 10 15.21 5.87 -1.70
N THR A 11 13.97 5.40 -1.59
CA THR A 11 12.89 6.14 -0.92
C THR A 11 11.97 5.23 -0.12
N VAL A 12 11.35 5.79 0.92
CA VAL A 12 10.23 5.18 1.65
C VAL A 12 9.12 6.22 1.74
N GLN A 13 7.94 5.88 1.22
CA GLN A 13 6.75 6.69 1.33
C GLN A 13 5.71 5.94 2.15
N ARG A 14 5.01 6.63 3.04
CA ARG A 14 4.03 6.05 3.95
C ARG A 14 2.79 6.93 4.04
N GLY A 15 1.68 6.31 4.37
CA GLY A 15 0.46 7.03 4.71
C GLY A 15 -0.64 6.08 5.12
N SER A 16 -1.82 6.64 5.34
CA SER A 16 -3.03 5.89 5.59
C SER A 16 -4.23 6.61 5.00
N LEU A 17 -5.26 5.85 4.65
CA LEU A 17 -6.53 6.39 4.19
C LEU A 17 -7.66 5.52 4.74
N THR A 18 -8.80 6.13 5.04
CA THR A 18 -10.04 5.39 5.35
C THR A 18 -10.77 5.12 4.04
N MET A 19 -10.79 3.87 3.60
CA MET A 19 -11.39 3.49 2.32
C MET A 19 -12.93 3.62 2.41
N ASP A 20 -13.46 4.67 1.79
CA ASP A 20 -14.90 4.98 1.71
C ASP A 20 -15.47 4.84 0.28
N ALA A 21 -14.61 4.68 -0.71
CA ALA A 21 -14.93 4.42 -2.11
C ALA A 21 -14.31 3.09 -2.61
N ASN A 22 -14.81 2.58 -3.74
CA ASN A 22 -14.23 1.42 -4.41
C ASN A 22 -14.30 1.57 -5.95
N PRO A 23 -13.16 1.75 -6.65
CA PRO A 23 -11.80 1.87 -6.11
C PRO A 23 -11.57 3.20 -5.39
N ASP A 24 -10.54 3.22 -4.54
CA ASP A 24 -10.01 4.43 -3.90
C ASP A 24 -8.53 4.61 -4.28
N THR A 25 -8.01 5.85 -4.23
CA THR A 25 -6.67 6.14 -4.73
C THR A 25 -5.86 7.04 -3.80
N VAL A 26 -4.56 6.78 -3.73
CA VAL A 26 -3.59 7.63 -3.04
C VAL A 26 -2.56 8.14 -4.03
N THR A 27 -2.33 9.44 -4.05
CA THR A 27 -1.21 10.06 -4.76
C THR A 27 0.08 9.91 -3.95
N ILE A 28 1.14 9.47 -4.63
CA ILE A 28 2.49 9.36 -4.08
C ILE A 28 3.49 10.09 -4.98
N THR A 29 4.68 10.36 -4.45
CA THR A 29 5.80 10.83 -5.27
C THR A 29 6.22 9.71 -6.22
N ALA A 30 6.68 10.08 -7.42
CA ALA A 30 7.08 9.15 -8.45
C ALA A 30 8.13 8.12 -7.96
N VAL A 31 7.88 6.83 -8.22
CA VAL A 31 8.83 5.72 -7.97
C VAL A 31 9.09 4.90 -9.24
N VAL A 32 10.19 4.16 -9.28
CA VAL A 32 10.46 3.17 -10.34
C VAL A 32 9.78 1.84 -10.00
N LEU A 33 8.73 1.46 -10.74
CA LEU A 33 7.92 0.27 -10.45
C LEU A 33 8.74 -1.02 -10.37
N ALA A 34 9.71 -1.22 -11.28
CA ALA A 34 10.56 -2.41 -11.30
C ALA A 34 11.52 -2.54 -10.09
N LYS A 35 11.68 -1.46 -9.33
CA LYS A 35 12.57 -1.38 -8.17
C LYS A 35 11.80 -1.05 -6.89
N SER A 36 10.47 -1.23 -6.91
CA SER A 36 9.62 -0.86 -5.79
C SER A 36 8.75 -2.02 -5.36
N PHE A 37 8.44 -2.08 -4.07
CA PHE A 37 7.34 -2.90 -3.58
C PHE A 37 6.40 -2.07 -2.72
N LEU A 38 5.12 -2.45 -2.74
CA LEU A 38 4.06 -1.89 -1.95
C LEU A 38 3.71 -2.86 -0.82
N LEU A 39 3.72 -2.35 0.41
CA LEU A 39 3.20 -3.02 1.59
C LEU A 39 1.91 -2.31 2.02
N VAL A 40 0.89 -3.09 2.38
CA VAL A 40 -0.38 -2.58 2.89
C VAL A 40 -0.76 -3.37 4.13
N ASN A 41 -1.21 -2.63 5.14
CA ASN A 41 -1.85 -3.15 6.33
C ASN A 41 -3.25 -2.54 6.40
N TRP A 42 -4.20 -3.28 6.95
CA TRP A 42 -5.56 -2.80 7.11
C TRP A 42 -6.11 -3.26 8.44
N SER A 43 -7.06 -2.51 8.97
CA SER A 43 -7.86 -2.92 10.11
C SER A 43 -9.33 -2.86 9.72
N ALA A 44 -10.05 -3.96 9.96
CA ALA A 44 -11.50 -3.87 10.11
C ALA A 44 -11.81 -2.96 11.29
N GLY A 45 -12.95 -2.25 11.25
CA GLY A 45 -13.45 -1.46 12.36
C GLY A 45 -13.83 -2.32 13.57
N ALA A 46 -15.07 -2.20 14.05
CA ALA A 46 -15.51 -2.85 15.30
C ALA A 46 -15.68 -4.39 15.23
N SER A 47 -15.57 -5.00 14.05
CA SER A 47 -15.77 -6.44 13.87
C SER A 47 -14.43 -7.19 13.90
N THR A 48 -14.33 -8.20 14.77
CA THR A 48 -13.22 -9.18 14.77
C THR A 48 -13.39 -10.25 13.70
N ASN A 49 -14.58 -10.37 13.09
CA ASN A 49 -14.81 -11.25 11.96
C ASN A 49 -14.41 -10.54 10.67
N ILE A 50 -13.45 -11.13 9.95
CA ILE A 50 -13.15 -10.78 8.55
C ILE A 50 -14.30 -11.34 7.70
N VAL A 51 -15.39 -10.57 7.59
CA VAL A 51 -16.47 -10.90 6.66
C VAL A 51 -16.14 -10.24 5.33
N GLY A 52 -15.71 -11.04 4.35
CA GLY A 52 -15.39 -10.57 3.00
C GLY A 52 -13.93 -10.73 2.60
N THR A 53 -13.54 -10.10 1.48
CA THR A 53 -12.16 -10.11 0.97
C THR A 53 -11.44 -8.85 1.47
N PRO A 54 -10.22 -8.97 2.01
CA PRO A 54 -9.46 -7.81 2.47
C PRO A 54 -9.19 -6.82 1.33
N PRO A 55 -9.00 -5.52 1.66
CA PRO A 55 -8.62 -4.53 0.67
C PRO A 55 -7.30 -4.94 0.01
N ARG A 56 -7.27 -4.84 -1.32
CA ARG A 56 -6.10 -5.07 -2.16
C ARG A 56 -5.54 -3.73 -2.58
N ALA A 57 -4.23 -3.67 -2.78
CA ALA A 57 -3.56 -2.47 -3.28
C ALA A 57 -2.65 -2.79 -4.46
N VAL A 58 -2.56 -1.87 -5.40
CA VAL A 58 -1.65 -1.97 -6.54
C VAL A 58 -1.02 -0.61 -6.84
N LEU A 59 0.25 -0.61 -7.23
CA LEU A 59 0.88 0.56 -7.86
C LEU A 59 0.43 0.60 -9.32
N THR A 60 -0.63 1.37 -9.59
CA THR A 60 -1.23 1.47 -10.94
C THR A 60 -0.32 2.23 -11.90
N ASN A 61 0.43 3.19 -11.38
CA ASN A 61 1.48 3.91 -12.10
C ASN A 61 2.54 4.38 -11.09
N THR A 62 3.53 5.14 -11.56
CA THR A 62 4.66 5.60 -10.74
C THR A 62 4.23 6.54 -9.60
N THR A 63 3.03 7.13 -9.65
CA THR A 63 2.53 8.17 -8.74
C THR A 63 1.21 7.81 -8.05
N THR A 64 0.69 6.59 -8.23
CA THR A 64 -0.66 6.24 -7.75
C THR A 64 -0.71 4.84 -7.19
N ILE A 65 -1.20 4.73 -5.96
CA ILE A 65 -1.67 3.48 -5.36
C ILE A 65 -3.18 3.42 -5.57
N THR A 66 -3.70 2.33 -6.12
CA THR A 66 -5.13 2.06 -6.19
C THR A 66 -5.49 0.98 -5.17
N LEU A 67 -6.46 1.27 -4.32
CA LEU A 67 -7.09 0.33 -3.40
C LEU A 67 -8.40 -0.19 -3.97
N SER A 68 -8.69 -1.47 -3.75
CA SER A 68 -9.95 -2.10 -4.15
C SER A 68 -10.39 -3.12 -3.10
N SER A 69 -11.69 -3.17 -2.81
CA SER A 69 -12.31 -4.14 -1.89
C SER A 69 -13.58 -4.71 -2.54
N ILE A 70 -14.01 -5.91 -2.14
CA ILE A 70 -15.29 -6.47 -2.60
C ILE A 70 -16.46 -5.93 -1.75
N VAL A 71 -16.17 -5.42 -0.56
CA VAL A 71 -17.16 -4.88 0.38
C VAL A 71 -16.74 -3.47 0.78
N THR A 72 -17.67 -2.52 0.67
CA THR A 72 -17.44 -1.12 1.04
C THR A 72 -17.72 -0.90 2.52
N ASP A 73 -16.93 -1.55 3.38
CA ASP A 73 -16.90 -1.21 4.81
C ASP A 73 -15.72 -0.29 5.07
N ALA A 74 -15.96 0.80 5.80
CA ALA A 74 -14.94 1.79 6.16
C ALA A 74 -13.76 1.10 6.86
N SER A 75 -12.70 0.89 6.09
CA SER A 75 -11.49 0.18 6.53
C SER A 75 -10.34 1.16 6.52
N LEU A 76 -9.64 1.29 7.65
CA LEU A 76 -8.40 2.05 7.69
C LEU A 76 -7.32 1.21 7.01
N VAL A 77 -6.75 1.75 5.93
CA VAL A 77 -5.65 1.12 5.20
C VAL A 77 -4.40 1.96 5.35
N ALA A 78 -3.38 1.40 5.98
CA ALA A 78 -2.03 1.97 6.04
C ALA A 78 -1.17 1.36 4.95
N TRP A 79 -0.34 2.18 4.30
CA TRP A 79 0.49 1.75 3.19
C TRP A 79 1.94 2.23 3.34
N GLN A 80 2.85 1.49 2.72
CA GLN A 80 4.24 1.86 2.56
C GLN A 80 4.74 1.44 1.17
N VAL A 81 5.34 2.37 0.43
CA VAL A 81 6.09 2.08 -0.80
C VAL A 81 7.56 2.23 -0.51
N VAL A 82 8.34 1.19 -0.81
CA VAL A 82 9.80 1.19 -0.69
C VAL A 82 10.39 1.06 -2.08
N GLU A 83 11.24 2.01 -2.47
CA GLU A 83 11.99 2.01 -3.72
C GLU A 83 13.47 1.71 -3.44
N PHE A 84 14.11 0.94 -4.30
CA PHE A 84 15.52 0.57 -4.24
C PHE A 84 16.32 1.20 -5.40
N TYR A 85 17.65 1.29 -5.24
CA TYR A 85 18.55 1.87 -6.24
C TYR A 85 18.63 1.11 -7.57
#